data_AF-U3A771-F1
#
_entry.id   AF-U3A771-F1
#
_cell.length_a   1.000
_cell.length_b   1.000
_cell.length_c   1.000
_cell.angle_alpha   90.00
_cell.angle_beta   90.00
_cell.angle_gamma   90.00
#
_symmetry.space_group_name_H-M   'P 1'
#
loop_
_entity.id
_entity.type
_entity.pdbx_description
1 polymer ?
#
loop_
_entity_poly.entity_id
_entity_poly.type
_entity_poly.pdbx_seq_one_letter_code
_entity_poly.pdbx_strand_id
1 'polypeptide(L)'
;MQPHVPFVSNPDLGVYTRPEDFGEGFADIWSRVGESLTHEEVWTAYRQNLRDVLDDVEILLENLDAERVAITADHGNAIGELGYAGHPRDVLLPCIRKVPWIPTSAADRHTYEPELEQPDKHREVDVEGRLKDLGYL
;
A
#
# COMPACT_ATOMS: atom_id res chain seq x y z
N MET A 1 0.66 -2.51 -4.17
CA MET A 1 0.92 -1.86 -2.85
C MET A 1 0.78 -0.35 -3.01
N GLN A 2 0.26 0.36 -2.02
CA GLN A 2 0.48 1.81 -1.97
C GLN A 2 1.94 2.06 -1.55
N PRO A 3 2.61 3.11 -2.03
CA PRO A 3 3.88 3.53 -1.44
C PRO A 3 3.58 4.04 -0.02
N HIS A 4 3.59 3.10 0.92
CA HIS A 4 3.24 3.28 2.32
C HIS A 4 4.12 2.34 3.13
N VAL A 5 4.31 2.60 4.43
CA VAL A 5 4.95 1.62 5.31
C VAL A 5 4.09 0.33 5.37
N PRO A 6 4.71 -0.86 5.44
CA PRO A 6 6.15 -1.10 5.52
C PRO A 6 6.87 -0.86 4.18
N PHE A 7 8.12 -0.38 4.26
CA PHE A 7 8.97 -0.27 3.08
C PHE A 7 9.64 -1.61 2.81
N VAL A 8 9.33 -2.22 1.67
CA VAL A 8 9.73 -3.60 1.33
C VAL A 8 11.25 -3.73 1.31
N SER A 9 11.94 -2.79 0.66
CA SER A 9 13.40 -2.81 0.55
C SER A 9 14.11 -2.38 1.83
N ASN A 10 13.42 -1.66 2.72
CA ASN A 10 13.98 -1.08 3.94
C ASN A 10 13.07 -1.39 5.15
N PRO A 11 12.93 -2.67 5.54
CA PRO A 11 11.95 -3.09 6.55
C PRO A 11 12.19 -2.44 7.91
N ASP A 12 13.44 -2.14 8.27
CA ASP A 12 13.81 -1.50 9.54
C ASP A 12 13.30 -0.04 9.67
N LEU A 13 12.86 0.56 8.56
CA LEU A 13 12.25 1.90 8.56
C LEU A 13 10.76 1.85 8.89
N GLY A 14 10.07 0.74 8.61
CA GLY A 14 8.62 0.60 8.80
C GLY A 14 8.31 -0.27 10.01
N VAL A 15 7.82 0.33 11.09
CA VAL A 15 7.48 -0.39 12.33
C VAL A 15 6.17 -1.15 12.17
N TYR A 16 6.24 -2.31 11.53
CA TYR A 16 5.40 -3.45 11.92
C TYR A 16 6.34 -4.46 12.53
N THR A 17 6.70 -4.26 13.80
CA THR A 17 7.55 -5.22 14.50
C THR A 17 6.82 -6.56 14.62
N ARG A 18 5.47 -6.53 14.72
CA ARG A 18 4.58 -7.70 14.77
C ARG A 18 3.20 -7.44 14.14
N PRO A 19 2.50 -8.46 13.64
CA PRO A 19 1.10 -8.34 13.17
C PRO A 19 0.14 -7.81 14.23
N GLU A 20 0.42 -8.06 15.51
CA GLU A 20 -0.37 -7.56 16.64
C GLU A 20 -0.30 -6.03 16.82
N ASP A 21 0.74 -5.38 16.25
CA ASP A 21 0.92 -3.93 16.30
C ASP A 21 0.09 -3.21 15.21
N PHE A 22 -0.66 -3.96 14.38
CA PHE A 22 -1.43 -3.39 13.28
C PHE A 22 -2.54 -2.45 13.79
N GLY A 23 -2.33 -1.14 13.59
CA GLY A 23 -3.23 -0.08 14.05
C GLY A 23 -2.64 0.81 15.15
N GLU A 24 -1.57 0.36 15.82
CA GLU A 24 -0.79 1.15 16.76
C GLU A 24 0.60 1.43 16.16
N GLY A 25 1.03 2.70 16.08
CA GLY A 25 2.39 3.03 15.62
C GLY A 25 2.54 3.57 14.19
N PHE A 26 1.44 3.79 13.45
CA PHE A 26 1.46 4.53 12.17
C PHE A 26 2.15 5.90 12.27
N ALA A 27 2.18 6.48 13.46
CA ALA A 27 2.77 7.78 13.75
C ALA A 27 4.31 7.77 13.80
N ASP A 28 4.97 6.62 13.97
CA ASP A 28 6.36 6.59 14.48
C ASP A 28 7.43 6.96 13.45
N ILE A 29 7.32 6.51 12.20
CA ILE A 29 8.37 6.79 11.20
C ILE A 29 8.47 8.28 10.88
N TRP A 30 7.33 8.96 10.78
CA TRP A 30 7.29 10.35 10.37
C TRP A 30 7.73 11.29 11.48
N SER A 31 7.50 10.94 12.76
CA SER A 31 8.08 11.66 13.88
C SER A 31 9.61 11.52 13.97
N ARG A 32 10.18 10.43 13.40
CA ARG A 32 11.63 10.20 13.40
C ARG A 32 12.38 10.96 12.31
N VAL A 33 11.67 11.48 11.30
CA VAL A 33 12.27 12.31 10.23
C VAL A 33 12.73 13.65 10.81
N GLY A 34 14.04 13.92 10.70
CA GLY A 34 14.69 15.09 11.30
C GLY A 34 15.29 14.84 12.68
N GLU A 35 14.98 13.72 13.32
CA GLU A 35 15.59 13.30 14.60
C GLU A 35 16.61 12.17 14.40
N SER A 36 16.17 11.04 13.83
CA SER A 36 16.97 9.82 13.65
C SER A 36 17.02 9.32 12.22
N LEU A 37 16.13 9.83 11.36
CA LEU A 37 16.06 9.55 9.93
C LEU A 37 16.14 10.84 9.13
N THR A 38 16.78 10.80 7.98
CA THR A 38 16.74 11.88 7.01
C THR A 38 15.51 11.76 6.12
N HIS A 39 15.06 12.90 5.59
CA HIS A 39 14.00 12.93 4.59
C HIS A 39 14.35 12.07 3.36
N GLU A 40 15.60 12.08 2.92
CA GLU A 40 16.02 11.35 1.71
C GLU A 40 16.00 9.82 1.91
N GLU A 41 16.32 9.33 3.11
CA GLU A 41 16.23 7.89 3.42
C GLU A 41 14.78 7.41 3.31
N VAL A 42 13.85 8.11 3.93
CA VAL A 42 12.42 7.79 3.86
C VAL A 42 11.89 7.95 2.44
N TRP A 43 12.27 9.02 1.74
CA TRP A 43 11.85 9.27 0.36
C TRP A 43 12.37 8.22 -0.62
N THR A 44 13.59 7.74 -0.42
CA THR A 44 14.16 6.67 -1.25
C THR A 44 13.40 5.36 -1.05
N ALA A 45 13.13 4.99 0.21
CA ALA A 45 12.34 3.80 0.53
C ALA A 45 10.91 3.89 -0.02
N TYR A 46 10.27 5.05 0.12
CA TYR A 46 8.94 5.35 -0.42
C TYR A 46 8.88 5.17 -1.94
N ARG A 47 9.85 5.72 -2.67
CA ARG A 47 9.94 5.56 -4.13
C ARG A 47 10.22 4.13 -4.56
N GLN A 48 10.94 3.35 -3.74
CA GLN A 48 11.24 1.97 -4.09
C GLN A 48 9.97 1.09 -4.04
N ASN A 49 9.14 1.25 -3.01
CA ASN A 49 7.82 0.60 -2.99
C ASN A 49 6.98 0.94 -4.23
N LEU A 50 7.03 2.19 -4.71
CA LEU A 50 6.33 2.56 -5.95
C LEU A 50 6.89 1.80 -7.16
N ARG A 51 8.21 1.62 -7.27
CA ARG A 51 8.81 0.86 -8.38
C ARG A 51 8.37 -0.60 -8.35
N ASP A 52 8.45 -1.25 -7.19
CA ASP A 52 8.06 -2.65 -7.03
C ASP A 52 6.59 -2.86 -7.49
N VAL A 53 5.73 -1.88 -7.23
CA VAL A 53 4.31 -1.91 -7.65
C VAL A 53 4.13 -1.65 -9.13
N LEU A 54 4.97 -0.81 -9.72
CA LEU A 54 4.92 -0.57 -11.16
C LEU A 54 5.34 -1.82 -11.94
N ASP A 55 6.25 -2.64 -11.39
CA ASP A 55 6.60 -3.95 -11.95
C ASP A 55 5.37 -4.89 -11.92
N ASP A 56 4.61 -4.93 -10.82
CA ASP A 56 3.35 -5.70 -10.75
C ASP A 56 2.27 -5.17 -11.72
N VAL A 57 2.18 -3.85 -11.87
CA VAL A 57 1.25 -3.22 -12.82
C VAL A 57 1.63 -3.57 -14.26
N GLU A 58 2.93 -3.65 -14.58
CA GLU A 58 3.39 -4.11 -15.89
C GLU A 58 2.93 -5.54 -16.16
N ILE A 59 3.11 -6.46 -15.21
CA ILE A 59 2.60 -7.84 -15.32
C ILE A 59 1.08 -7.84 -15.58
N LEU A 60 0.32 -7.02 -14.85
CA LEU A 60 -1.14 -6.94 -15.02
C LEU A 60 -1.52 -6.41 -16.42
N LEU A 61 -0.85 -5.37 -16.91
CA LEU A 61 -1.12 -4.79 -18.23
C LEU A 61 -0.79 -5.76 -19.38
N GLU A 62 0.15 -6.68 -19.16
CA GLU A 62 0.51 -7.74 -20.10
C GLU A 62 -0.40 -8.98 -20.02
N ASN A 63 -1.33 -9.05 -19.06
CA ASN A 63 -2.18 -10.23 -18.83
C ASN A 63 -3.67 -9.85 -18.65
N LEU A 64 -4.06 -8.68 -19.19
CA LEU A 64 -5.44 -8.19 -19.17
C LEU A 64 -5.83 -7.73 -20.59
N ASP A 65 -6.95 -8.21 -21.12
CA ASP A 65 -7.48 -7.73 -22.40
C ASP A 65 -8.39 -6.50 -22.19
N ALA A 66 -7.84 -5.30 -22.39
CA ALA A 66 -8.59 -4.05 -22.21
C ALA A 66 -8.07 -2.91 -23.09
N GLU A 67 -8.94 -2.38 -23.97
CA GLU A 67 -8.64 -1.20 -24.80
C GLU A 67 -8.38 0.07 -23.96
N ARG A 68 -8.99 0.16 -22.76
CA ARG A 68 -8.89 1.33 -21.87
C ARG A 68 -8.65 0.91 -20.44
N VAL A 69 -7.52 1.36 -19.91
CA VAL A 69 -7.12 1.21 -18.51
C VAL A 69 -6.76 2.59 -17.97
N ALA A 70 -7.11 2.86 -16.72
CA ALA A 70 -6.65 4.04 -16.01
C ALA A 70 -5.88 3.60 -14.77
N ILE A 71 -4.62 4.02 -14.68
CA ILE A 71 -3.79 3.83 -13.48
C ILE A 71 -3.96 5.07 -12.61
N THR A 72 -4.39 4.87 -11.38
CA THR A 72 -4.63 5.94 -10.41
C THR A 72 -4.32 5.47 -8.99
N ALA A 73 -4.41 6.38 -8.03
CA ALA A 73 -4.29 6.09 -6.61
C ALA A 73 -5.54 6.61 -5.90
N ASP A 74 -5.87 6.02 -4.76
CA ASP A 74 -6.93 6.47 -3.87
C ASP A 74 -6.52 7.72 -3.07
N HIS A 75 -5.25 7.85 -2.71
CA HIS A 75 -4.67 9.04 -2.10
C HIS A 75 -3.17 9.21 -2.39
N GLY A 76 -2.64 10.39 -2.09
CA GLY A 76 -1.21 10.67 -2.00
C GLY A 76 -0.70 10.58 -0.55
N ASN A 77 0.48 11.14 -0.27
CA ASN A 77 1.10 11.06 1.04
C ASN A 77 1.96 12.30 1.28
N ALA A 78 1.75 12.99 2.40
CA ALA A 78 2.61 14.05 2.88
C ALA A 78 3.89 13.47 3.51
N ILE A 79 5.00 14.16 3.33
CA ILE A 79 6.33 13.79 3.81
C ILE A 79 6.97 14.88 4.67
N GLY A 80 6.16 15.81 5.20
CA GLY A 80 6.58 16.93 6.05
C GLY A 80 5.96 18.27 5.65
N GLU A 81 5.17 18.33 4.58
CA GLU A 81 4.54 19.57 4.12
C GLU A 81 3.66 20.19 5.21
N LEU A 82 3.97 21.43 5.58
CA LEU A 82 3.30 22.16 6.67
C LEU A 82 3.27 21.39 8.01
N GLY A 83 4.26 20.51 8.24
CA GLY A 83 4.32 19.66 9.43
C GLY A 83 3.40 18.44 9.39
N TYR A 84 2.71 18.18 8.28
CA TYR A 84 1.94 16.96 8.09
C TYR A 84 2.77 15.86 7.45
N ALA A 85 2.50 14.63 7.85
CA ALA A 85 3.10 13.44 7.27
C ALA A 85 2.08 12.30 7.18
N GLY A 86 2.30 11.38 6.25
CA GLY A 86 1.33 10.35 5.92
C GLY A 86 0.12 10.94 5.18
N HIS A 87 -1.07 10.41 5.45
CA HIS A 87 -2.32 10.88 4.86
C HIS A 87 -3.39 11.05 5.95
N PRO A 88 -3.21 11.99 6.90
CA PRO A 88 -4.15 12.13 8.02
C PRO A 88 -5.55 12.49 7.52
N ARG A 89 -6.55 12.00 8.25
CA ARG A 89 -7.96 12.29 7.97
C ARG A 89 -8.19 13.81 8.00
N ASP A 90 -9.08 14.29 7.15
CA ASP A 90 -9.52 15.69 7.08
C ASP A 90 -8.44 16.71 6.64
N VAL A 91 -7.27 16.26 6.19
CA VAL A 91 -6.22 17.13 5.64
C VAL A 91 -6.46 17.38 4.14
N LEU A 92 -6.51 18.66 3.75
CA LEU A 92 -6.82 19.09 2.38
C LEU A 92 -5.59 19.37 1.51
N LEU A 93 -4.40 18.93 1.96
CA LEU A 93 -3.17 19.23 1.25
C LEU A 93 -3.16 18.60 -0.15
N PRO A 94 -2.73 19.34 -1.18
CA PRO A 94 -2.62 18.81 -2.53
C PRO A 94 -1.78 17.53 -2.64
N CYS A 95 -0.69 17.41 -1.86
CA CYS A 95 0.15 16.19 -1.86
C CYS A 95 -0.57 14.93 -1.36
N ILE A 96 -1.70 15.09 -0.64
CA ILE A 96 -2.52 13.98 -0.16
C ILE A 96 -3.70 13.72 -1.10
N ARG A 97 -4.26 14.77 -1.73
CA ARG A 97 -5.53 14.67 -2.49
C ARG A 97 -5.37 14.65 -4.00
N LYS A 98 -4.24 15.11 -4.54
CA LYS A 98 -3.97 15.05 -5.97
C LYS A 98 -3.28 13.73 -6.29
N VAL A 99 -3.99 12.87 -7.01
CA VAL A 99 -3.53 11.56 -7.43
C VAL A 99 -3.31 11.53 -8.94
N PRO A 100 -2.42 10.67 -9.45
CA PRO A 100 -2.24 10.50 -10.88
C PRO A 100 -3.51 9.96 -11.54
N TRP A 101 -3.74 10.36 -12.79
CA TRP A 101 -4.72 9.76 -13.68
C TRP A 101 -4.01 9.47 -14.99
N ILE A 102 -3.58 8.23 -15.19
CA ILE A 102 -2.77 7.82 -16.34
C ILE A 102 -3.60 6.88 -17.23
N PRO A 103 -4.12 7.38 -18.37
CA PRO A 103 -4.78 6.54 -19.35
C PRO A 103 -3.76 5.65 -20.10
N THR A 104 -4.10 4.39 -20.27
CA THR A 104 -3.31 3.41 -21.04
C THR A 104 -4.24 2.31 -21.60
N SER A 105 -3.66 1.27 -22.19
CA SER A 105 -4.32 0.03 -22.64
C SER A 105 -3.58 -1.18 -22.07
N ALA A 106 -4.24 -2.33 -22.09
CA ALA A 106 -3.68 -3.63 -21.73
C ALA A 106 -3.96 -4.65 -22.83
N ALA A 107 -3.09 -5.65 -22.96
CA ALA A 107 -3.31 -6.77 -23.87
C ALA A 107 -2.92 -8.06 -23.17
N ASP A 108 -3.78 -9.07 -23.21
CA ASP A 108 -3.50 -10.38 -22.63
C ASP A 108 -2.49 -11.14 -23.49
N ARG A 109 -1.26 -11.25 -23.01
CA ARG A 109 -0.15 -11.98 -23.62
C ARG A 109 0.02 -13.38 -23.05
N HIS A 110 -0.77 -13.75 -22.04
CA HIS A 110 -0.67 -15.02 -21.32
C HIS A 110 0.76 -15.31 -20.81
N THR A 111 1.46 -14.29 -20.32
CA THR A 111 2.83 -14.40 -19.79
C THR A 111 2.87 -14.77 -18.31
N TYR A 112 1.76 -14.63 -17.60
CA TYR A 112 1.65 -14.89 -16.17
C TYR A 112 0.30 -15.52 -15.80
N GLU A 113 0.33 -16.63 -15.07
CA GLU A 113 -0.84 -17.25 -14.45
C GLU A 113 -0.62 -17.22 -12.93
N PRO A 114 -1.51 -16.59 -12.14
CA PRO A 114 -1.33 -16.50 -10.70
C PRO A 114 -1.52 -17.86 -10.03
N GLU A 115 -0.60 -18.22 -9.14
CA GLU A 115 -0.81 -19.35 -8.23
C GLU A 115 -1.80 -18.95 -7.14
N LEU A 116 -3.07 -19.30 -7.33
CA LEU A 116 -4.11 -19.08 -6.33
C LEU A 116 -4.13 -20.25 -5.35
N GLU A 117 -3.63 -20.05 -4.13
CA GLU A 117 -4.04 -20.90 -3.00
C GLU A 117 -5.52 -20.65 -2.76
N GLN A 118 -6.39 -21.48 -3.34
CA GLN A 118 -7.79 -21.48 -2.95
C GLN A 118 -7.84 -21.94 -1.50
N PRO A 119 -8.35 -21.13 -0.54
CA PRO A 119 -8.65 -21.67 0.77
C PRO A 119 -9.62 -22.83 0.56
N ASP A 120 -9.28 -23.99 1.14
CA ASP A 120 -10.13 -25.18 1.06
C ASP A 120 -11.58 -24.78 1.25
N LYS A 121 -12.43 -25.03 0.25
CA LYS A 121 -13.88 -24.80 0.33
C LYS A 121 -14.55 -25.61 1.47
N HIS A 122 -13.76 -26.42 2.18
CA HIS A 122 -14.09 -27.28 3.30
C HIS A 122 -13.42 -26.89 4.63
N ARG A 123 -12.92 -25.66 4.81
CA ARG A 123 -12.71 -25.18 6.19
C ARG A 123 -14.08 -24.93 6.80
N GLU A 124 -14.50 -25.77 7.74
CA GLU A 124 -15.49 -25.40 8.75
C GLU A 124 -14.93 -24.20 9.51
N VAL A 125 -15.21 -23.00 9.00
CA VAL A 125 -14.88 -21.77 9.70
C VAL A 125 -15.89 -21.67 10.83
N ASP A 126 -15.42 -21.59 12.08
CA ASP A 126 -16.25 -21.27 13.24
C ASP A 126 -16.80 -19.84 13.05
N VAL A 127 -17.95 -19.77 12.37
CA VAL A 127 -18.62 -18.52 12.03
C VAL A 127 -18.99 -17.78 13.32
N GLU A 128 -19.41 -18.50 14.35
CA GLU A 128 -19.84 -17.92 15.62
C GLU A 128 -18.66 -17.31 16.37
N GLY A 129 -17.53 -18.03 16.48
CA GLY A 129 -16.29 -17.51 17.04
C GLY A 129 -15.83 -16.24 16.32
N ARG A 130 -15.83 -16.26 14.98
CA ARG A 130 -15.47 -15.09 14.18
C ARG A 130 -16.42 -13.91 14.39
N LEU A 131 -17.73 -14.14 14.50
CA LEU A 131 -18.71 -13.09 14.74
C LEU A 131 -18.56 -12.48 16.14
N LYS A 132 -18.25 -13.30 17.15
CA LYS A 132 -17.96 -12.85 18.51
C LYS A 132 -16.69 -12.01 18.57
N ASP A 133 -15.61 -12.44 17.91
CA ASP A 133 -14.35 -11.67 17.83
C ASP A 133 -14.55 -10.33 17.13
N LEU A 134 -15.49 -10.26 16.18
CA LEU A 134 -15.90 -9.03 15.50
C LEU A 134 -16.94 -8.21 16.29
N GLY A 135 -17.41 -8.70 17.45
CA GLY A 135 -18.35 -8.00 18.32
C GLY A 135 -19.82 -8.00 17.88
N TYR A 136 -20.21 -8.92 16.98
CA TYR A 136 -21.60 -9.07 16.55
C TYR A 136 -22.45 -9.97 17.46
N LEU A 137 -21.81 -10.72 18.38
CA LEU A 137 -22.41 -11.62 19.36
C LEU A 137 -21.86 -11.36 20.77
#